data_AF-X0U1D3-F1
#
_entry.id   AF-X0U1D3-F1
#
_cell.length_a   1.000
_cell.length_b   1.000
_cell.length_c   1.000
_cell.angle_alpha   90.00
_cell.angle_beta   90.00
_cell.angle_gamma   90.00
#
_symmetry.space_group_name_H-M   'P 1'
#
loop_
_entity.id
_entity.type
_entity.pdbx_description
1 polymer ?
#
loop_
_entity_poly.entity_id
_entity_poly.type
_entity_poly.pdbx_seq_one_letter_code
_entity_poly.pdbx_strand_id
1 'polypeptide(L)'
;LPLDSLDTTSKPAKHAHTLTGHLNTFLSVMQAYYAGALGIGFLNIFYAPFLKGMSASELKQEAQYLIFQCSQNAFSRGGQSLFIDVNIHLEVPEYLKKVDAIGPGGTYTGKKYGDYEKETRAFAYALMEVWDHGDENGRPFSFPKMDLHISENAFKDPEQKKLLDFACAISSRNGSPYFIYDRDAEATLSMCCRLRSKITDKNMIAKPEILRRA
;
A
#
# COMPACT_ATOMS: atom_id res chain seq x y z
N LEU A 1 -39.00 -14.61 6.75
CA LEU A 1 -37.94 -14.74 5.74
C LEU A 1 -37.51 -13.33 5.39
N PRO A 2 -36.28 -12.89 5.71
CA PRO A 2 -35.77 -11.65 5.13
C PRO A 2 -35.83 -11.82 3.61
N LEU A 3 -36.34 -10.81 2.91
CA LEU A 3 -36.31 -10.81 1.44
C LEU A 3 -34.84 -10.90 1.03
N ASP A 4 -34.45 -12.01 0.41
CA ASP A 4 -33.12 -12.17 -0.15
C ASP A 4 -32.93 -11.07 -1.20
N SER A 5 -32.18 -10.04 -0.83
CA SER A 5 -31.65 -9.07 -1.79
C SER A 5 -30.79 -9.86 -2.79
N LEU A 6 -30.81 -9.48 -4.07
CA LEU A 6 -29.89 -10.01 -5.09
C LEU A 6 -28.41 -9.60 -4.84
N ASP A 7 -28.12 -9.02 -3.68
CA ASP A 7 -26.82 -8.51 -3.28
C ASP A 7 -25.85 -9.66 -2.97
N THR A 8 -24.65 -9.58 -3.56
CA THR A 8 -23.56 -10.50 -3.25
C THR A 8 -22.74 -9.95 -2.09
N THR A 9 -22.49 -10.76 -1.07
CA THR A 9 -21.65 -10.39 0.08
C THR A 9 -20.35 -11.19 0.08
N SER A 10 -19.22 -10.52 0.34
CA SER A 10 -17.90 -11.17 0.39
C SER A 10 -17.41 -11.35 1.83
N LYS A 11 -16.76 -12.49 2.10
CA LYS A 11 -15.95 -12.69 3.32
C LYS A 11 -14.59 -12.00 3.17
N PRO A 12 -13.89 -11.66 4.26
CA PRO A 12 -12.54 -11.11 4.16
C PRO A 12 -11.60 -12.00 3.34
N ALA A 13 -10.69 -11.38 2.58
CA ALA A 13 -9.76 -12.08 1.69
C ALA A 13 -8.86 -13.04 2.47
N LYS A 14 -8.54 -14.20 1.90
CA LYS A 14 -7.57 -15.18 2.44
C LYS A 14 -6.23 -15.20 1.71
N HIS A 15 -6.15 -14.57 0.54
CA HIS A 15 -4.96 -14.51 -0.30
C HIS A 15 -4.72 -13.06 -0.76
N ALA A 16 -3.45 -12.69 -1.00
CA ALA A 16 -3.06 -11.36 -1.44
C ALA A 16 -3.75 -10.94 -2.75
N HIS A 17 -3.84 -11.87 -3.71
CA HIS A 17 -4.58 -11.65 -4.95
C HIS A 17 -6.06 -11.27 -4.73
N THR A 18 -6.75 -11.98 -3.83
CA THR A 18 -8.15 -11.67 -3.48
C THR A 18 -8.26 -10.33 -2.75
N LEU A 19 -7.30 -10.00 -1.88
CA LEU A 19 -7.24 -8.70 -1.21
C LEU A 19 -7.13 -7.56 -2.23
N THR A 20 -6.27 -7.73 -3.24
CA THR A 20 -6.13 -6.78 -4.36
C THR A 20 -7.45 -6.64 -5.14
N GLY A 21 -8.15 -7.75 -5.39
CA GLY A 21 -9.48 -7.72 -6.01
C GLY A 21 -10.50 -6.91 -5.20
N HIS A 22 -10.61 -7.17 -3.89
CA HIS A 22 -11.49 -6.41 -3.00
C HIS A 22 -11.12 -4.92 -2.97
N LEU A 23 -9.82 -4.60 -2.93
CA LEU A 23 -9.32 -3.23 -2.96
C LEU A 23 -9.71 -2.54 -4.27
N ASN A 24 -9.54 -3.19 -5.43
CA ASN A 24 -9.94 -2.62 -6.71
C ASN A 24 -11.45 -2.37 -6.79
N THR A 25 -12.28 -3.32 -6.33
CA THR A 25 -13.74 -3.12 -6.24
C THR A 25 -14.09 -1.94 -5.34
N PHE A 26 -13.45 -1.83 -4.17
CA PHE A 26 -13.68 -0.72 -3.25
C PHE A 26 -13.33 0.63 -3.90
N LEU A 27 -12.14 0.76 -4.49
CA LEU A 27 -11.69 1.99 -5.16
C LEU A 27 -12.62 2.38 -6.32
N SER A 28 -13.04 1.39 -7.12
CA SER A 28 -13.96 1.59 -8.25
C SER A 28 -15.34 2.05 -7.83
N VAL A 29 -15.81 1.72 -6.62
CA VAL A 29 -17.07 2.24 -6.07
C VAL A 29 -16.86 3.64 -5.48
N MET A 30 -15.80 3.83 -4.70
CA MET A 30 -15.54 5.07 -3.98
C MET A 30 -15.31 6.27 -4.91
N GLN A 31 -14.82 6.05 -6.12
CA GLN A 31 -14.61 7.12 -7.11
C GLN A 31 -15.84 8.01 -7.37
N ALA A 32 -17.05 7.46 -7.26
CA ALA A 32 -18.27 8.22 -7.53
C ALA A 32 -18.60 9.20 -6.39
N TYR A 33 -17.98 9.02 -5.23
CA TYR A 33 -18.24 9.73 -3.99
C TYR A 33 -17.16 10.77 -3.64
N TYR A 34 -15.97 10.70 -4.27
CA TYR A 34 -14.86 11.60 -3.99
C TYR A 34 -14.37 12.27 -5.28
N ALA A 35 -14.12 13.58 -5.22
CA ALA A 35 -13.61 14.37 -6.35
C ALA A 35 -12.07 14.46 -6.40
N GLY A 36 -11.37 13.84 -5.43
CA GLY A 36 -9.93 13.91 -5.25
C GLY A 36 -9.25 12.55 -5.25
N ALA A 37 -7.96 12.54 -4.91
CA ALA A 37 -7.18 11.31 -4.85
C ALA A 37 -7.62 10.41 -3.69
N LEU A 38 -7.56 9.10 -3.92
CA LEU A 38 -7.77 8.07 -2.91
C LEU A 38 -6.42 7.54 -2.45
N GLY A 39 -6.02 7.90 -1.23
CA GLY A 39 -4.77 7.45 -0.62
C GLY A 39 -4.93 6.13 0.11
N ILE A 40 -4.05 5.17 -0.16
CA ILE A 40 -3.98 3.89 0.55
C ILE A 40 -2.76 3.90 1.47
N GLY A 41 -3.02 3.92 2.77
CA GLY A 41 -1.99 3.92 3.82
C GLY A 41 -1.35 2.55 4.04
N PHE A 42 -0.06 2.54 4.38
CA PHE A 42 0.66 1.35 4.89
C PHE A 42 0.55 0.09 4.01
N LEU A 43 0.50 0.27 2.68
CA LEU A 43 0.10 -0.80 1.75
C LEU A 43 0.95 -2.07 1.94
N ASN A 44 2.28 -1.94 1.89
CA ASN A 44 3.16 -3.09 1.97
C ASN A 44 3.16 -3.76 3.35
N ILE A 45 2.90 -3.01 4.42
CA ILE A 45 2.79 -3.54 5.79
C ILE A 45 1.50 -4.34 5.97
N PHE A 46 0.37 -3.85 5.47
CA PHE A 46 -0.91 -4.54 5.58
C PHE A 46 -1.03 -5.74 4.64
N TYR A 47 -0.27 -5.76 3.54
CA TYR A 47 -0.12 -6.95 2.71
C TYR A 47 0.81 -8.00 3.33
N ALA A 48 1.80 -7.60 4.13
CA ALA A 48 2.85 -8.49 4.63
C ALA A 48 2.34 -9.81 5.27
N PRO A 49 1.26 -9.84 6.07
CA PRO A 49 0.71 -11.09 6.60
C PRO A 49 0.20 -12.10 5.55
N PHE A 50 -0.17 -11.63 4.36
CA PHE A 50 -0.65 -12.46 3.25
C PHE A 50 0.49 -13.05 2.40
N LEU A 51 1.70 -12.52 2.56
CA LEU A 51 2.85 -12.79 1.69
C LEU A 51 3.86 -13.75 2.31
N LYS A 52 3.58 -14.25 3.53
CA LYS A 52 4.48 -15.13 4.26
C LYS A 52 4.78 -16.41 3.47
N GLY A 53 6.07 -16.65 3.24
CA GLY A 53 6.55 -17.84 2.56
C GLY A 53 6.54 -17.76 1.03
N MET A 54 6.09 -16.64 0.45
CA MET A 54 6.19 -16.42 -0.99
C MET A 54 7.65 -16.22 -1.43
N SER A 55 7.98 -16.75 -2.59
CA SER A 55 9.21 -16.52 -3.33
C SER A 55 9.27 -15.10 -3.92
N ALA A 56 10.45 -14.65 -4.31
CA ALA A 56 10.62 -13.35 -4.97
C ALA A 56 9.78 -13.22 -6.25
N SER A 57 9.65 -14.30 -7.03
CA SER A 57 8.80 -14.33 -8.23
C SER A 57 7.32 -14.17 -7.91
N GLU A 58 6.83 -14.82 -6.85
CA GLU A 58 5.44 -14.69 -6.42
C GLU A 58 5.15 -13.27 -5.90
N LEU A 59 6.07 -12.70 -5.11
CA LEU A 59 5.97 -11.32 -4.64
C LEU A 59 5.93 -10.32 -5.80
N LYS A 60 6.80 -10.51 -6.81
CA LYS A 60 6.82 -9.67 -8.02
C LYS A 60 5.54 -9.80 -8.83
N GLN A 61 4.96 -11.00 -8.91
CA GLN A 61 3.68 -11.22 -9.59
C GLN A 61 2.51 -10.53 -8.86
N GLU A 62 2.45 -10.62 -7.54
CA GLU A 62 1.43 -9.91 -6.73
C GLU A 62 1.60 -8.39 -6.82
N ALA A 63 2.84 -7.90 -6.78
CA ALA A 63 3.16 -6.49 -6.96
C ALA A 63 2.73 -5.98 -8.34
N GLN A 64 3.03 -6.74 -9.40
CA GLN A 64 2.61 -6.44 -10.76
C GLN A 64 1.09 -6.38 -10.85
N TYR A 65 0.40 -7.40 -10.35
CA TYR A 65 -1.07 -7.42 -10.37
C TYR A 65 -1.66 -6.20 -9.66
N LEU A 66 -1.17 -5.85 -8.48
CA LEU A 66 -1.63 -4.69 -7.72
C LEU A 66 -1.44 -3.37 -8.48
N ILE A 67 -0.24 -3.12 -9.01
CA ILE A 67 0.08 -1.88 -9.71
C ILE A 67 -0.76 -1.74 -10.98
N PHE A 68 -0.89 -2.80 -11.78
CA PHE A 68 -1.70 -2.78 -12.99
C PHE A 68 -3.20 -2.64 -12.69
N GLN A 69 -3.72 -3.26 -11.64
CA GLN A 69 -5.11 -3.01 -11.21
C GLN A 69 -5.35 -1.55 -10.82
N CYS A 70 -4.38 -0.90 -10.19
CA CYS A 70 -4.47 0.51 -9.84
C CYS A 70 -4.25 1.46 -11.03
N SER A 71 -3.51 1.03 -12.07
CA SER A 71 -3.20 1.87 -13.24
C SER A 71 -4.22 1.74 -14.37
N GLN A 72 -4.86 0.57 -14.51
CA GLN A 72 -5.79 0.23 -15.60
C GLN A 72 -7.26 0.19 -15.17
N ASN A 73 -7.59 0.70 -13.99
CA ASN A 73 -8.95 0.84 -13.47
C ASN A 73 -9.81 1.88 -14.22
N ALA A 74 -9.68 2.00 -15.53
CA ALA A 74 -10.33 2.98 -16.40
C ALA A 74 -11.84 2.72 -16.61
N PHE A 75 -12.56 2.48 -15.51
CA PHE A 75 -14.02 2.56 -15.39
C PHE A 75 -14.45 3.86 -14.69
N SER A 76 -13.57 4.88 -14.61
CA SER A 76 -13.91 6.14 -13.99
C SER A 76 -14.77 7.05 -14.84
N ARG A 77 -15.46 8.00 -14.19
CA ARG A 77 -16.27 9.00 -14.87
C ARG A 77 -15.38 9.75 -15.87
N GLY A 78 -15.71 9.65 -17.16
CA GLY A 78 -14.92 10.28 -18.22
C GLY A 78 -13.75 9.44 -18.74
N GLY A 79 -13.63 8.17 -18.35
CA GLY A 79 -12.71 7.20 -18.97
C GLY A 79 -11.23 7.35 -18.56
N GLN A 80 -10.93 8.02 -17.45
CA GLN A 80 -9.57 8.17 -16.93
C GLN A 80 -9.25 7.10 -15.87
N SER A 81 -7.98 6.85 -15.58
CA SER A 81 -7.61 6.03 -14.41
C SER A 81 -7.88 6.78 -13.11
N LEU A 82 -8.12 6.04 -12.01
CA LEU A 82 -8.32 6.66 -10.70
C LEU A 82 -7.05 7.34 -10.20
N PHE A 83 -7.24 8.49 -9.53
CA PHE A 83 -6.16 9.17 -8.86
C PHE A 83 -5.87 8.43 -7.55
N ILE A 84 -4.94 7.48 -7.59
CA ILE A 84 -4.58 6.66 -6.44
C ILE A 84 -3.16 6.98 -6.01
N ASP A 85 -2.96 7.17 -4.71
CA ASP A 85 -1.64 7.24 -4.09
C ASP A 85 -1.50 6.05 -3.13
N VAL A 86 -0.35 5.37 -3.13
CA VAL A 86 -0.06 4.26 -2.21
C VAL A 86 1.13 4.61 -1.33
N ASN A 87 0.99 4.45 -0.02
CA ASN A 87 2.00 4.79 0.97
C ASN A 87 2.84 3.54 1.26
N ILE A 88 4.07 3.51 0.75
CA ILE A 88 5.03 2.41 0.87
C ILE A 88 6.06 2.77 1.94
N HIS A 89 6.44 1.81 2.77
CA HIS A 89 7.36 2.04 3.88
C HIS A 89 8.60 1.15 3.74
N LEU A 90 9.78 1.73 4.03
CA LEU A 90 11.05 1.01 4.07
C LEU A 90 11.19 0.10 5.29
N GLU A 91 10.40 0.33 6.32
CA GLU A 91 10.31 -0.46 7.54
C GLU A 91 8.90 -0.43 8.13
N VAL A 92 8.59 -1.31 9.08
CA VAL A 92 7.38 -1.14 9.90
C VAL A 92 7.63 0.02 10.88
N PRO A 93 6.86 1.12 10.85
CA PRO A 93 7.07 2.24 11.76
C PRO A 93 6.91 1.84 13.23
N GLU A 94 7.65 2.48 14.14
CA GLU A 94 7.65 2.17 15.58
C GLU A 94 6.25 2.11 16.20
N TYR A 95 5.36 3.02 15.80
CA TYR A 95 3.98 3.06 16.28
C TYR A 95 3.11 1.88 15.80
N LEU A 96 3.47 1.22 14.70
CA LEU A 96 2.81 0.00 14.20
C LEU A 96 3.51 -1.28 14.68
N LYS A 97 4.80 -1.26 15.05
CA LYS A 97 5.55 -2.47 15.42
C LYS A 97 4.87 -3.31 16.51
N LYS A 98 4.20 -2.67 17.47
CA LYS A 98 3.53 -3.33 18.61
C LYS A 98 2.03 -3.62 18.39
N VAL A 99 1.47 -3.23 17.24
CA VAL A 99 0.05 -3.40 16.92
C VAL A 99 -0.20 -4.84 16.44
N ASP A 100 -1.29 -5.45 16.90
CA ASP A 100 -1.70 -6.78 16.48
C ASP A 100 -2.00 -6.82 14.98
N ALA A 101 -1.35 -7.75 14.28
CA ALA A 101 -1.47 -7.85 12.84
C ALA A 101 -2.73 -8.63 12.44
N ILE A 102 -3.54 -8.01 11.57
CA ILE A 102 -4.67 -8.64 10.89
C ILE A 102 -4.16 -9.22 9.57
N GLY A 103 -4.54 -10.46 9.28
CA GLY A 103 -4.08 -11.17 8.09
C GLY A 103 -5.21 -11.91 7.35
N PRO A 104 -4.87 -13.03 6.67
CA PRO A 104 -5.83 -13.84 5.93
C PRO A 104 -7.11 -14.17 6.69
N GLY A 105 -8.26 -13.97 6.04
CA GLY A 105 -9.58 -14.17 6.62
C GLY A 105 -10.05 -13.03 7.52
N GLY A 106 -9.31 -11.91 7.59
CA GLY A 106 -9.66 -10.77 8.44
C GLY A 106 -9.51 -11.06 9.92
N THR A 107 -8.70 -12.06 10.29
CA THR A 107 -8.46 -12.44 11.68
C THR A 107 -7.08 -11.99 12.14
N TYR A 108 -6.95 -11.78 13.44
CA TYR A 108 -5.66 -11.57 14.07
C TYR A 108 -4.76 -12.79 13.85
N THR A 109 -3.52 -12.53 13.46
CA THR A 109 -2.53 -13.57 13.15
C THR A 109 -1.86 -14.16 14.40
N GLY A 110 -2.08 -13.56 15.57
CA GLY A 110 -1.35 -13.86 16.80
C GLY A 110 0.06 -13.25 16.86
N LYS A 111 0.43 -12.45 15.86
CA LYS A 111 1.69 -11.72 15.75
C LYS A 111 1.46 -10.22 15.67
N LYS A 112 2.50 -9.43 15.90
CA LYS A 112 2.48 -7.98 15.70
C LYS A 112 2.94 -7.61 14.30
N TYR A 113 2.61 -6.42 13.81
CA TYR A 113 3.09 -5.97 12.49
C TYR A 113 4.62 -5.91 12.42
N GLY A 114 5.31 -5.60 13.54
CA GLY A 114 6.78 -5.63 13.58
C GLY A 114 7.39 -7.01 13.30
N ASP A 115 6.64 -8.11 13.49
CA ASP A 115 7.10 -9.46 13.18
C ASP A 115 7.10 -9.76 11.67
N TYR A 116 6.54 -8.88 10.85
CA TYR A 116 6.45 -8.98 9.39
C TYR A 116 7.40 -8.02 8.66
N GLU A 117 8.44 -7.53 9.33
CA GLU A 117 9.45 -6.62 8.76
C GLU A 117 10.08 -7.18 7.48
N LYS A 118 10.36 -8.50 7.47
CA LYS A 118 10.95 -9.20 6.32
C LYS A 118 10.02 -9.15 5.11
N GLU A 119 8.77 -9.56 5.28
CA GLU A 119 7.76 -9.56 4.22
C GLU A 119 7.45 -8.12 3.75
N THR A 120 7.40 -7.16 4.68
CA THR A 120 7.20 -5.73 4.40
C THR A 120 8.26 -5.18 3.46
N ARG A 121 9.55 -5.44 3.74
CA ARG A 121 10.68 -4.99 2.93
C ARG A 121 10.76 -5.72 1.59
N ALA A 122 10.55 -7.04 1.60
CA ALA A 122 10.58 -7.85 0.38
C ALA A 122 9.49 -7.40 -0.60
N PHE A 123 8.29 -7.09 -0.11
CA PHE A 123 7.22 -6.60 -0.96
C PHE A 123 7.43 -5.14 -1.41
N ALA A 124 8.01 -4.28 -0.57
CA ALA A 124 8.42 -2.94 -1.00
C ALA A 124 9.41 -3.00 -2.19
N TYR A 125 10.40 -3.90 -2.12
CA TYR A 125 11.33 -4.14 -3.22
C TYR A 125 10.59 -4.61 -4.49
N ALA A 126 9.72 -5.61 -4.38
CA ALA A 126 8.96 -6.15 -5.51
C ALA A 126 8.07 -5.08 -6.18
N LEU A 127 7.43 -4.22 -5.39
CA LEU A 127 6.65 -3.08 -5.90
C LEU A 127 7.56 -2.09 -6.64
N MET A 128 8.70 -1.72 -6.05
CA MET A 128 9.69 -0.82 -6.67
C MET A 128 10.24 -1.39 -7.98
N GLU A 129 10.50 -2.69 -8.09
CA GLU A 129 10.90 -3.31 -9.35
C GLU A 129 9.86 -3.10 -10.46
N VAL A 130 8.57 -3.22 -10.14
CA VAL A 130 7.50 -3.01 -11.13
C VAL A 130 7.44 -1.53 -11.54
N TRP A 131 7.51 -0.60 -10.60
CA TRP A 131 7.57 0.84 -10.91
C TRP A 131 8.81 1.20 -11.74
N ASP A 132 9.95 0.55 -11.49
CA ASP A 132 11.18 0.75 -12.25
C ASP A 132 11.03 0.30 -13.71
N HIS A 133 10.46 -0.89 -13.92
CA HIS A 133 10.25 -1.45 -15.25
C HIS A 133 9.23 -0.66 -16.07
N GLY A 134 8.17 -0.14 -15.44
CA GLY A 134 7.09 0.55 -16.13
C GLY A 134 6.10 -0.39 -16.83
N ASP A 135 5.30 0.15 -17.75
CA ASP A 135 4.39 -0.63 -18.58
C ASP A 135 5.12 -1.50 -19.63
N GLU A 136 4.37 -2.20 -20.48
CA GLU A 136 4.95 -3.06 -21.54
C GLU A 136 5.91 -2.30 -22.50
N ASN A 137 5.76 -0.98 -22.60
CA ASN A 137 6.56 -0.10 -23.45
C ASN A 137 7.67 0.62 -22.64
N GLY A 138 7.87 0.23 -21.37
CA GLY A 138 8.81 0.87 -20.45
C GLY A 138 8.37 2.26 -20.00
N ARG A 139 7.09 2.63 -20.16
CA ARG A 139 6.60 3.95 -19.75
C ARG A 139 6.33 3.97 -18.24
N PRO A 140 6.64 5.07 -17.56
CA PRO A 140 6.33 5.21 -16.14
C PRO A 140 4.82 5.15 -15.88
N PHE A 141 4.43 4.59 -14.74
CA PHE A 141 3.03 4.59 -14.31
C PHE A 141 2.61 5.97 -13.82
N SER A 142 1.52 6.51 -14.35
CA SER A 142 0.88 7.72 -13.79
C SER A 142 0.22 7.45 -12.44
N PHE A 143 -0.35 6.24 -12.27
CA PHE A 143 -0.99 5.75 -11.06
C PHE A 143 -0.71 4.25 -10.88
N PRO A 144 -0.70 3.73 -9.64
CA PRO A 144 -0.77 4.51 -8.41
C PRO A 144 0.56 5.24 -8.17
N LYS A 145 0.50 6.45 -7.60
CA LYS A 145 1.71 7.15 -7.19
C LYS A 145 2.34 6.43 -6.01
N MET A 146 3.65 6.26 -6.06
CA MET A 146 4.43 5.70 -4.95
C MET A 146 4.83 6.82 -3.99
N ASP A 147 4.14 6.92 -2.86
CA ASP A 147 4.55 7.76 -1.73
C ASP A 147 5.46 6.92 -0.83
N LEU A 148 6.78 7.10 -0.96
CA LEU A 148 7.77 6.33 -0.22
C LEU A 148 8.14 7.04 1.09
N HIS A 149 7.80 6.42 2.21
CA HIS A 149 8.09 6.89 3.55
C HIS A 149 9.53 6.58 3.95
N ILE A 150 10.26 7.64 4.33
CA ILE A 150 11.65 7.61 4.77
C ILE A 150 11.72 8.12 6.20
N SER A 151 12.16 7.24 7.11
CA SER A 151 12.54 7.58 8.48
C SER A 151 14.04 7.83 8.59
N GLU A 152 14.51 8.30 9.74
CA GLU A 152 15.95 8.43 10.02
C GLU A 152 16.69 7.07 9.93
N ASN A 153 15.99 5.96 10.19
CA ASN A 153 16.58 4.62 10.13
C ASN A 153 16.98 4.22 8.70
N ALA A 154 16.38 4.82 7.66
CA ALA A 154 16.75 4.56 6.28
C ALA A 154 18.23 4.87 5.98
N PHE A 155 18.86 5.72 6.80
CA PHE A 155 20.28 6.07 6.69
C PHE A 155 21.18 5.28 7.66
N LYS A 156 20.61 4.56 8.63
CA LYS A 156 21.32 3.84 9.70
C LYS A 156 21.30 2.32 9.48
N ASP A 157 20.17 1.78 9.02
CA ASP A 157 19.98 0.35 8.73
C ASP A 157 20.48 0.05 7.31
N PRO A 158 21.52 -0.80 7.11
CA PRO A 158 22.05 -1.12 5.80
C PRO A 158 21.02 -1.71 4.82
N GLU A 159 20.03 -2.46 5.32
CA GLU A 159 18.99 -3.06 4.46
C GLU A 159 17.99 -2.00 4.00
N GLN A 160 17.61 -1.06 4.86
CA GLN A 160 16.79 0.07 4.44
C GLN A 160 17.57 1.00 3.51
N LYS A 161 18.87 1.18 3.76
CA LYS A 161 19.74 1.99 2.89
C LYS A 161 19.78 1.45 1.46
N LYS A 162 19.85 0.12 1.29
CA LYS A 162 19.77 -0.53 -0.03
C LYS A 162 18.44 -0.24 -0.74
N LEU A 163 17.32 -0.33 -0.02
CA LEU A 163 16.00 -0.01 -0.58
C LEU A 163 15.89 1.47 -0.94
N LEU A 164 16.41 2.36 -0.11
CA LEU A 164 16.47 3.80 -0.39
C LEU A 164 17.34 4.10 -1.61
N ASP A 165 18.51 3.47 -1.74
CA ASP A 165 19.38 3.63 -2.91
C ASP A 165 18.70 3.15 -4.18
N PHE A 166 17.96 2.04 -4.10
CA PHE A 166 17.16 1.56 -5.23
C PHE A 166 16.06 2.57 -5.59
N ALA A 167 15.33 3.11 -4.61
CA ALA A 167 14.34 4.16 -4.85
C ALA A 167 14.94 5.43 -5.50
N CYS A 168 16.12 5.87 -5.06
CA CYS A 168 16.84 6.99 -5.68
C CYS A 168 17.22 6.68 -7.14
N ALA A 169 17.65 5.44 -7.42
CA ALA A 169 17.97 5.02 -8.77
C ALA A 169 16.73 5.05 -9.69
N ILE A 170 15.58 4.56 -9.21
CA ILE A 170 14.30 4.63 -9.93
C ILE A 170 13.93 6.10 -10.22
N SER A 171 14.05 6.96 -9.21
CA SER A 171 13.71 8.38 -9.32
C SER A 171 14.54 9.10 -10.37
N SER A 172 15.83 8.77 -10.47
CA SER A 172 16.72 9.31 -11.50
C SER A 172 16.32 8.91 -12.93
N ARG A 173 15.60 7.78 -13.09
CA ARG A 173 15.17 7.25 -14.41
C ARG A 173 13.79 7.72 -14.81
N ASN A 174 12.82 7.67 -13.89
CA ASN A 174 11.40 7.84 -14.23
C ASN A 174 10.61 8.80 -13.34
N GLY A 175 11.27 9.46 -12.37
CA GLY A 175 10.66 10.44 -11.49
C GLY A 175 9.87 9.88 -10.29
N SER A 176 9.72 8.56 -10.17
CA SER A 176 9.14 7.90 -8.98
C SER A 176 10.24 7.42 -8.03
N PRO A 177 10.06 7.37 -6.70
CA PRO A 177 8.87 7.76 -5.93
C PRO A 177 8.80 9.24 -5.56
N TYR A 178 7.67 9.63 -4.98
CA TYR A 178 7.55 10.81 -4.13
C TYR A 178 8.09 10.47 -2.73
N PHE A 179 9.14 11.19 -2.30
CA PHE A 179 9.76 10.95 -1.00
C PHE A 179 9.03 11.68 0.13
N ILE A 180 8.52 10.92 1.10
CA ILE A 180 7.84 11.42 2.30
C ILE A 180 8.76 11.27 3.51
N TYR A 181 9.18 12.40 4.09
CA TYR A 181 10.07 12.39 5.26
C TYR A 181 9.29 12.32 6.57
N ASP A 182 9.43 11.20 7.27
CA ASP A 182 8.88 10.97 8.60
C ASP A 182 9.88 11.39 9.67
N ARG A 183 9.68 12.59 10.22
CA ARG A 183 10.59 13.22 11.19
C ARG A 183 10.13 13.09 12.64
N ASP A 184 8.85 12.82 12.83
CA ASP A 184 8.23 12.62 14.15
C ASP A 184 7.79 11.15 14.23
N ALA A 185 7.83 10.53 15.41
CA ALA A 185 7.34 9.16 15.64
C ALA A 185 5.80 9.03 15.52
N GLU A 186 5.18 9.89 14.73
CA GLU A 186 3.76 10.05 14.51
C GLU A 186 3.38 9.48 13.15
N ALA A 187 2.23 8.81 13.10
CA ALA A 187 1.71 8.30 11.85
C ALA A 187 1.27 9.46 10.95
N THR A 188 1.92 9.58 9.78
CA THR A 188 1.49 10.53 8.74
C THR A 188 0.99 9.78 7.53
N LEU A 189 -0.18 10.20 7.03
CA LEU A 189 -0.73 9.73 5.77
C LEU A 189 -0.57 10.86 4.74
N SER A 190 0.04 10.52 3.62
CA SER A 190 0.09 11.39 2.45
C SER A 190 -1.07 11.03 1.54
N MET A 191 -1.85 12.04 1.19
CA MET A 191 -2.94 11.94 0.22
C MET A 191 -2.75 13.05 -0.80
N CYS A 192 -2.65 12.69 -2.09
CA CYS A 192 -2.35 13.62 -3.17
C CYS A 192 -0.99 14.35 -3.00
N CYS A 193 -0.68 15.28 -3.90
CA CYS A 193 0.61 15.97 -4.02
C CYS A 193 0.96 16.94 -2.86
N ARG A 194 0.08 17.13 -1.86
CA ARG A 194 0.27 18.17 -0.82
C ARG A 194 -0.37 17.86 0.54
N LEU A 195 -1.41 17.04 0.61
CA LEU A 195 -2.17 16.90 1.84
C LEU A 195 -1.49 15.87 2.75
N ARG A 196 -0.84 16.38 3.79
CA ARG A 196 -0.25 15.56 4.86
C ARG A 196 -1.14 15.59 6.08
N SER A 197 -1.60 14.42 6.49
CA SER A 197 -2.52 14.26 7.60
C SER A 197 -1.84 13.52 8.75
N LYS A 198 -1.66 14.21 9.89
CA LYS A 198 -1.23 13.57 11.13
C LYS A 198 -2.39 12.77 11.73
N ILE A 199 -2.14 11.52 12.13
CA ILE A 199 -3.07 10.72 12.92
C ILE A 199 -2.70 10.94 14.40
N THR A 200 -3.52 11.73 15.10
CA THR A 200 -3.33 12.01 16.53
C THR A 200 -4.07 11.02 17.43
N ASP A 201 -5.08 10.33 16.89
CA ASP A 201 -5.85 9.33 17.63
C ASP A 201 -5.06 8.01 17.72
N LYS A 202 -4.52 7.74 18.91
CA LYS A 202 -3.79 6.50 19.20
C LYS A 202 -4.66 5.25 19.06
N ASN A 203 -5.97 5.34 19.22
CA ASN A 203 -6.88 4.22 19.04
C ASN A 203 -6.97 3.81 17.56
N MET A 204 -6.95 4.77 16.63
CA MET A 204 -6.87 4.48 15.19
C MET A 204 -5.57 3.79 14.79
N ILE A 205 -4.47 4.11 15.49
CA ILE A 205 -3.18 3.44 15.26
C ILE A 205 -3.20 2.02 15.83
N ALA A 206 -3.75 1.85 17.03
CA ALA A 206 -3.85 0.54 17.69
C ALA A 206 -4.86 -0.41 17.02
N LYS A 207 -5.84 0.15 16.30
CA LYS A 207 -6.89 -0.58 15.58
C LYS A 207 -6.96 -0.09 14.13
N PRO A 208 -5.99 -0.48 13.28
CA PRO A 208 -5.92 0.02 11.91
C PRO A 208 -7.15 -0.32 11.06
N GLU A 209 -7.98 -1.30 11.46
CA GLU A 209 -9.23 -1.63 10.78
C GLU A 209 -10.30 -0.53 10.83
N ILE A 210 -10.20 0.39 11.80
CA ILE A 210 -11.07 1.58 11.88
C ILE A 210 -10.44 2.83 11.24
N LEU A 211 -9.20 2.73 10.75
CA LEU A 211 -8.49 3.85 10.15
C LEU A 211 -9.14 4.23 8.82
N ARG A 212 -9.93 5.29 8.85
CA ARG A 212 -10.54 5.91 7.67
C ARG A 212 -10.49 7.41 7.84
N ARG A 213 -10.11 8.11 6.77
CA ARG A 213 -10.12 9.57 6.73
C ARG A 213 -10.68 10.00 5.37
N ALA A 214 -11.76 10.75 5.42
CA ALA A 214 -12.39 11.38 4.27
C ALA A 214 -11.91 12.83 4.16
#